data_AF-A0A2U9NLS1-F1
#
_entry.id   AF-A0A2U9NLS1-F1
#
_cell.length_a   1.000
_cell.length_b   1.000
_cell.length_c   1.000
_cell.angle_alpha   90.00
_cell.angle_beta   90.00
_cell.angle_gamma   90.00
#
_symmetry.space_group_name_H-M   'P 1'
#
loop_
_entity.id
_entity.type
_entity.pdbx_description
1 polymer ?
#
loop_
_entity_poly.entity_id
_entity_poly.type
_entity_poly.pdbx_seq_one_letter_code
_entity_poly.pdbx_strand_id
1 'polypeptide(L)'
;MSAIDDRLMASFDGFFTGLRTNDLNVFLSDWRSLDKEISGSEDESTLELAVGFSKSMQLLCDTFMDLQMKAEGRAVALGRDLDALPPDDDDTIPSPSPSPSLATRSPSPSSSSQL
;
A
#
# COMPACT_ATOMS: atom_id res chain seq x y z
N MET A 1 26.86 11.44 -21.34
CA MET A 1 25.93 11.72 -20.24
C MET A 1 26.69 12.61 -19.27
N SER A 2 26.13 13.78 -18.95
CA SER A 2 26.79 14.72 -18.06
C SER A 2 26.83 14.15 -16.63
N ALA A 3 27.81 14.53 -15.81
CA ALA A 3 27.83 14.13 -14.41
C ALA A 3 26.60 14.63 -13.62
N ILE A 4 25.93 15.66 -14.13
CA ILE A 4 24.69 16.20 -13.56
C ILE A 4 23.51 15.29 -13.91
N ASP A 5 23.45 14.74 -15.12
CA ASP A 5 22.39 13.82 -15.55
C ASP A 5 22.34 12.58 -14.65
N ASP A 6 23.51 11.98 -14.38
CA ASP A 6 23.63 10.79 -13.52
C ASP A 6 23.19 11.09 -12.08
N ARG A 7 23.56 12.27 -11.55
CA ARG A 7 23.12 12.69 -10.22
C ARG A 7 21.63 13.02 -10.17
N LEU A 8 21.07 13.58 -11.24
CA LEU A 8 19.64 13.86 -11.36
C LEU A 8 18.84 12.55 -11.30
N MET A 9 19.28 11.53 -12.04
CA MET A 9 18.69 10.19 -11.99
C MET A 9 18.85 9.55 -10.60
N ALA A 10 20.03 9.63 -10.00
CA ALA A 10 20.26 9.12 -8.65
C ALA A 10 19.39 9.82 -7.58
N SER A 11 19.06 11.10 -7.79
CA SER A 11 18.15 11.83 -6.89
C SER A 11 16.72 11.26 -6.92
N PHE A 12 16.29 10.67 -8.03
CA PHE A 12 15.01 9.98 -8.13
C PHE A 12 14.99 8.72 -7.26
N ASP A 13 16.04 7.91 -7.34
CA ASP A 13 16.20 6.73 -6.48
C ASP A 13 16.29 7.14 -5.00
N GLY A 14 16.98 8.25 -4.71
CA GLY A 14 17.03 8.85 -3.38
C GLY A 14 15.66 9.28 -2.86
N PHE A 15 14.82 9.85 -3.72
CA PHE A 15 13.44 10.23 -3.39
C PHE A 15 12.60 9.01 -2.99
N PHE A 16 12.57 7.95 -3.82
CA PHE A 16 11.79 6.75 -3.51
C PHE A 16 12.34 5.99 -2.30
N THR A 17 13.65 5.98 -2.13
CA THR A 17 14.29 5.43 -0.93
C THR A 17 13.82 6.19 0.31
N GLY A 18 13.83 7.52 0.27
CA GLY A 18 13.36 8.37 1.37
C GLY A 18 11.87 8.20 1.67
N LEU A 19 11.02 8.02 0.65
CA LEU A 19 9.60 7.68 0.83
C LEU A 19 9.44 6.33 1.54
N ARG A 20 10.25 5.33 1.17
CA ARG A 20 10.20 3.99 1.77
C ARG A 20 10.68 3.97 3.21
N THR A 21 11.71 4.76 3.54
CA THR A 21 12.27 4.86 4.89
C THR A 21 11.60 5.91 5.77
N ASN A 22 10.68 6.70 5.20
CA ASN A 22 10.08 7.88 5.83
C ASN A 22 11.13 8.92 6.30
N ASP A 23 12.23 9.02 5.57
CA ASP A 23 13.28 10.03 5.80
C ASP A 23 13.68 10.68 4.48
N LEU A 24 13.17 11.89 4.25
CA LEU A 24 13.45 12.68 3.05
C LEU A 24 14.62 13.64 3.23
N ASN A 25 15.26 13.70 4.40
CA ASN A 25 16.30 14.70 4.67
C ASN A 25 17.51 14.53 3.76
N VAL A 26 17.89 13.28 3.48
CA VAL A 26 18.98 12.94 2.56
C VAL A 26 18.66 13.43 1.15
N PHE A 27 17.50 13.04 0.61
CA PHE A 27 17.03 13.51 -0.69
C PHE A 27 16.96 15.04 -0.78
N LEU A 28 16.38 15.71 0.21
CA LEU A 28 16.24 17.17 0.22
C LEU A 28 17.59 17.89 0.26
N SER A 29 18.57 17.33 0.98
CA SER A 29 19.94 17.85 1.01
C SER A 29 20.60 17.73 -0.35
N ASP A 30 20.53 16.55 -0.96
CA ASP A 30 21.12 16.27 -2.28
C ASP A 30 20.45 17.10 -3.38
N TRP A 31 19.13 17.22 -3.34
CA TRP A 31 18.35 18.02 -4.27
C TRP A 31 18.73 19.51 -4.22
N ARG A 32 18.94 20.08 -3.03
CA ARG A 32 19.42 21.47 -2.89
C ARG A 32 20.84 21.67 -3.43
N SER A 33 21.69 20.64 -3.38
CA SER A 33 23.02 20.71 -4.02
C SER A 33 22.87 20.72 -5.53
N LEU A 34 22.03 19.83 -6.07
CA LEU A 34 21.75 19.73 -7.50
C LEU A 34 21.13 20.99 -8.07
N ASP A 35 20.14 21.56 -7.39
CA ASP A 35 19.47 22.80 -7.81
C ASP A 35 20.45 23.96 -8.00
N LYS A 36 21.45 24.09 -7.11
CA LYS A 36 22.51 25.09 -7.23
C LYS A 36 23.44 24.83 -8.41
N GLU A 37 23.78 23.58 -8.67
CA GLU A 37 24.65 23.18 -9.78
C GLU A 37 23.95 23.39 -11.13
N ILE A 38 22.66 23.05 -11.21
CA ILE A 38 21.82 23.24 -12.40
C ILE A 38 21.61 24.73 -12.67
N SER A 39 21.32 25.53 -11.64
CA SER A 39 21.13 26.98 -11.78
C SER A 39 22.39 27.72 -12.28
N GLY A 40 23.56 27.12 -12.09
CA GLY A 40 24.84 27.63 -12.61
C GLY A 40 25.26 27.02 -13.94
N SER A 41 24.48 26.09 -14.51
CA SER A 41 24.81 25.41 -15.75
C SER A 41 24.37 26.22 -16.96
N GLU A 42 25.28 26.43 -17.91
CA GLU A 42 24.99 26.99 -19.23
C GLU A 42 24.61 25.91 -20.27
N ASP A 43 24.61 24.64 -19.87
CA ASP A 43 24.27 23.51 -20.73
C ASP A 43 22.74 23.37 -20.88
N GLU A 44 22.25 23.72 -22.07
CA GLU A 44 20.84 23.66 -22.47
C GLU A 44 20.25 22.25 -22.27
N SER A 45 21.03 21.19 -22.51
CA SER A 45 20.57 19.81 -22.38
C SER A 45 20.33 19.40 -20.92
N THR A 46 21.22 19.83 -20.02
CA THR A 46 21.06 19.67 -18.57
C THR A 46 19.84 20.44 -18.05
N LEU A 47 19.60 21.65 -18.57
CA LEU A 47 18.45 22.47 -18.20
C LEU A 47 17.12 21.83 -18.65
N GLU A 48 17.05 21.30 -19.88
CA GLU A 48 15.87 20.58 -20.36
C GLU A 48 15.56 19.36 -19.48
N LEU A 49 16.59 18.58 -19.14
CA LEU A 49 16.45 17.42 -18.26
C LEU A 49 15.95 17.82 -16.86
N ALA A 50 16.51 18.88 -16.28
CA ALA A 50 16.09 19.41 -14.99
C ALA A 50 14.62 19.86 -15.00
N VAL A 51 14.18 20.56 -16.05
CA VAL A 51 12.78 20.97 -16.22
C VAL A 51 11.87 19.75 -16.33
N GLY A 52 12.27 18.73 -17.11
CA GLY A 52 11.54 17.47 -17.22
C GLY A 52 11.41 16.76 -15.88
N PHE A 53 12.48 16.76 -15.09
CA PHE A 53 12.50 16.21 -13.75
C PHE A 53 11.56 16.95 -12.81
N SER A 54 11.59 18.30 -12.79
CA SER A 54 10.70 19.09 -11.95
C SER A 54 9.22 18.82 -12.27
N LYS A 55 8.87 18.69 -13.56
CA LYS A 55 7.50 18.33 -13.97
C LYS A 55 7.10 16.94 -13.50
N SER A 56 8.01 15.98 -13.56
CA SER A 56 7.76 14.60 -13.12
C SER A 56 7.53 14.53 -11.60
N MET A 57 8.36 15.25 -10.83
CA MET A 57 8.18 15.37 -9.37
C MET A 57 6.87 16.06 -9.00
N GLN A 58 6.49 17.12 -9.73
CA GLN A 58 5.20 17.77 -9.53
C GLN A 58 4.04 16.80 -9.76
N LEU A 59 4.07 16.04 -10.86
CA LEU A 59 3.02 15.06 -11.16
C LEU A 59 2.91 13.97 -10.08
N LEU A 60 4.03 13.51 -9.55
CA LEU A 60 4.05 12.56 -8.44
C LEU A 60 3.39 13.16 -7.19
N CYS A 61 3.76 14.38 -6.80
CA CYS A 61 3.15 15.08 -5.66
C CYS A 61 1.64 15.26 -5.86
N ASP A 62 1.20 15.72 -7.03
CA ASP A 62 -0.22 15.91 -7.35
C ASP A 62 -0.99 14.59 -7.28
N THR A 63 -0.39 13.50 -7.78
CA THR A 63 -0.98 12.16 -7.72
C THR A 63 -1.12 11.65 -6.28
N PHE A 64 -0.10 11.85 -5.44
CA PHE A 64 -0.17 11.45 -4.03
C PHE A 64 -1.20 12.27 -3.24
N MET A 65 -1.31 13.57 -3.51
CA MET A 65 -2.33 14.44 -2.92
C MET A 65 -3.75 14.00 -3.33
N ASP A 66 -3.98 13.69 -4.61
CA ASP A 66 -5.25 13.16 -5.09
C ASP A 66 -5.59 11.81 -4.45
N LEU A 67 -4.59 10.93 -4.30
CA LEU A 67 -4.76 9.65 -3.62
C LEU A 67 -5.15 9.83 -2.15
N GLN A 68 -4.52 10.78 -1.46
CA GLN A 68 -4.84 11.12 -0.07
C GLN A 68 -6.30 11.58 0.06
N MET A 69 -6.73 12.53 -0.78
CA MET A 69 -8.11 13.02 -0.77
C MET A 69 -9.13 11.89 -1.01
N LYS A 70 -8.82 10.98 -1.94
CA LYS A 70 -9.66 9.80 -2.21
C LYS A 70 -9.68 8.82 -1.04
N ALA A 71 -8.56 8.60 -0.37
CA ALA A 71 -8.46 7.73 0.79
C ALA A 71 -9.27 8.29 1.97
N GLU A 72 -9.17 9.59 2.25
CA GLU A 72 -9.96 10.27 3.27
C GLU A 72 -11.48 10.17 2.97
N GLY A 73 -11.88 10.41 1.72
CA GLY A 73 -13.27 10.24 1.30
C GLY A 73 -13.81 8.81 1.51
N ARG A 74 -12.98 7.79 1.22
CA ARG A 74 -13.34 6.38 1.47
C ARG A 74 -13.42 6.06 2.96
N ALA A 75 -12.53 6.61 3.79
CA ALA A 75 -12.57 6.42 5.24
C ALA A 75 -13.86 7.00 5.85
N VAL A 76 -14.28 8.19 5.40
CA VAL A 76 -15.55 8.81 5.82
C VAL A 76 -16.75 7.97 5.37
N ALA A 77 -16.75 7.47 4.12
CA ALA A 77 -17.82 6.60 3.62
C ALA A 77 -17.92 5.32 4.45
N LEU A 78 -16.80 4.66 4.73
CA LEU A 78 -16.76 3.46 5.56
C LEU A 78 -17.28 3.73 6.98
N GLY A 79 -16.91 4.86 7.60
CA GLY A 79 -17.44 5.23 8.91
C GLY A 79 -18.96 5.36 8.93
N ARG A 80 -19.54 5.98 7.89
CA ARG A 80 -21.00 6.08 7.74
C ARG A 80 -21.66 4.72 7.52
N ASP A 81 -21.05 3.87 6.71
CA ASP A 81 -21.57 2.52 6.45
C ASP A 81 -21.56 1.67 7.72
N LEU A 82 -20.52 1.80 8.56
CA LEU A 82 -20.42 1.15 9.86
C LEU A 82 -21.46 1.69 10.87
N ASP A 83 -21.69 3.00 10.93
CA ASP A 83 -22.71 3.60 11.79
C ASP A 83 -24.15 3.28 11.34
N ALA A 84 -24.33 2.98 10.05
CA ALA A 84 -25.62 2.61 9.47
C ALA A 84 -25.97 1.12 9.63
N LEU A 85 -25.04 0.28 10.12
CA LEU A 85 -25.38 -1.09 10.48
C LEU A 85 -26.41 -1.04 11.63
N PRO A 86 -27.56 -1.71 11.48
CA PRO A 86 -28.45 -1.89 12.63
C PRO A 86 -27.65 -2.58 13.74
N PRO A 87 -27.86 -2.21 15.01
CA PRO A 87 -27.30 -3.01 16.11
C PRO A 87 -27.73 -4.46 15.87
N ASP A 88 -26.79 -5.40 16.00
CA ASP A 88 -27.13 -6.83 16.05
C ASP A 88 -28.15 -6.98 17.19
N ASP A 89 -29.43 -6.99 16.83
CA ASP A 89 -30.50 -7.38 17.70
C ASP A 89 -30.22 -8.85 18.01
N ASP A 90 -29.59 -9.07 19.16
CA ASP A 90 -29.28 -10.36 19.78
C ASP A 90 -30.57 -11.09 20.24
N ASP A 91 -31.68 -10.88 19.50
CA ASP A 91 -32.97 -11.57 19.61
C ASP A 91 -33.06 -12.72 18.60
N THR A 92 -31.91 -13.31 18.22
CA THR A 92 -31.89 -14.58 17.49
C THR A 92 -32.30 -15.68 18.46
N ILE A 93 -33.59 -16.03 18.42
CA ILE A 93 -34.17 -17.23 19.05
C ILE A 93 -33.20 -18.41 18.87
N PRO A 94 -32.75 -19.07 19.96
CA PRO A 94 -31.78 -20.15 19.85
C PRO A 94 -32.39 -21.31 19.06
N SER A 95 -31.83 -21.55 17.88
CA SER A 95 -32.22 -22.66 17.02
C SER A 95 -31.98 -24.00 17.75
N PRO A 96 -32.98 -24.87 17.94
CA PRO A 96 -32.82 -26.10 18.70
C PRO A 96 -31.90 -27.07 17.95
N SER A 97 -30.70 -27.29 18.49
CA SER A 97 -29.75 -28.29 18.01
C SER A 97 -30.40 -29.68 17.95
N PRO A 98 -30.39 -30.38 16.79
CA PRO A 98 -30.86 -31.75 16.73
C PRO A 98 -29.84 -32.63 17.44
N SER A 99 -30.25 -33.23 18.56
CA SER A 99 -29.43 -34.21 19.29
C SER A 99 -29.10 -35.40 18.37
N PRO A 100 -27.85 -35.90 18.35
CA PRO A 100 -27.51 -37.07 17.57
C PRO A 100 -28.13 -38.30 18.23
N SER A 101 -29.06 -38.93 17.52
CA SER A 101 -29.67 -40.19 17.93
C SER A 101 -28.63 -41.30 17.92
N LEU A 102 -28.42 -41.93 19.08
CA LEU A 102 -27.57 -43.10 19.30
C LEU A 102 -28.12 -44.33 18.53
N ALA A 103 -27.65 -44.53 17.30
CA ALA A 103 -27.90 -45.75 16.53
C ALA A 103 -26.87 -46.83 16.87
N THR A 104 -27.24 -47.65 17.84
CA THR A 104 -27.09 -49.12 17.89
C THR A 104 -26.13 -49.84 16.92
N ARG A 105 -25.18 -50.56 17.54
CA ARG A 105 -24.71 -51.94 17.22
C ARG A 105 -24.08 -52.20 15.85
N SER A 106 -22.76 -52.11 15.78
CA SER A 106 -21.94 -52.94 14.89
C SER A 106 -21.68 -54.29 15.57
N PRO A 107 -22.03 -55.46 14.98
CA PRO A 107 -21.66 -56.76 15.52
C PRO A 107 -20.24 -57.13 15.08
N SER A 108 -19.46 -57.72 16.00
CA SER A 108 -18.18 -58.37 15.70
C SER A 108 -18.41 -59.70 14.97
N PRO A 109 -17.62 -60.06 13.95
CA PRO A 109 -17.53 -61.45 13.51
C PRO A 109 -16.38 -62.16 14.24
N SER A 110 -16.72 -63.28 14.90
CA SER A 110 -15.75 -64.27 15.41
C SER A 110 -15.34 -65.27 14.34
N SER A 111 -14.05 -65.65 14.40
CA SER A 111 -13.33 -66.85 13.94
C SER A 111 -14.01 -67.88 13.03
N SER A 112 -13.27 -68.29 11.98
CA SER A 112 -12.83 -69.70 11.83
C SER A 112 -11.97 -69.90 10.58
N SER A 113 -10.80 -70.52 10.75
CA SER A 113 -10.22 -71.48 9.79
C SER A 113 -9.12 -72.27 10.50
N GLN A 114 -9.49 -73.49 10.92
CA GLN A 114 -8.55 -74.60 11.09
C GLN A 114 -8.22 -75.14 9.70
N LEU A 115 -6.93 -75.25 9.38
CA LEU A 115 -6.27 -76.41 8.77
C LEU A 115 -4.79 -76.10 8.57
#